data_AF-A0A553DU93-F1
#
_entry.id   AF-A0A553DU93-F1
#
_cell.length_a   1.000
_cell.length_b   1.000
_cell.length_c   1.000
_cell.angle_alpha   90.00
_cell.angle_beta   90.00
_cell.angle_gamma   90.00
#
_symmetry.space_group_name_H-M   'P 1'
#
loop_
_entity.id
_entity.type
_entity.pdbx_description
1 polymer ?
#
loop_
_entity_poly.entity_id
_entity_poly.type
_entity_poly.pdbx_seq_one_letter_code
_entity_poly.pdbx_strand_id
1 'polypeptide(L)' 'MKHLNKLLVAALMVMGLTSHAQDSNNPWAVSIGVNAVDTRTSASNGKLGFFEKHFSQPFAVKDNWNILPSVSYLSVSRYV' A
#
# COMPACT_ATOMS: atom_id res chain seq x y z
N MET A 1 -13.67 27.35 -19.79
CA MET A 1 -13.12 26.85 -18.50
C MET A 1 -13.77 25.53 -18.03
N LYS A 2 -13.94 24.51 -18.90
CA LYS A 2 -14.61 23.25 -18.49
C LYS A 2 -13.64 22.20 -17.89
N HIS A 3 -12.34 22.38 -18.10
CA HIS A 3 -11.29 21.44 -17.67
C HIS A 3 -10.28 22.04 -16.69
N LEU A 4 -10.32 23.35 -16.41
CA LEU A 4 -9.39 24.01 -15.49
C LEU A 4 -9.52 23.46 -14.06
N ASN A 5 -10.75 23.21 -13.60
CA ASN A 5 -10.97 22.58 -12.28
C ASN A 5 -10.40 21.16 -12.22
N LYS A 6 -10.43 20.41 -13.32
CA LYS A 6 -9.85 19.06 -13.39
C LYS A 6 -8.33 19.10 -13.33
N LEU A 7 -7.71 20.05 -14.04
CA LEU A 7 -6.26 20.28 -14.00
C LEU A 7 -5.81 20.75 -12.62
N LEU A 8 -6.58 21.63 -11.97
CA LEU A 8 -6.29 22.10 -10.62
C LEU A 8 -6.32 20.95 -9.60
N VAL A 9 -7.36 20.11 -9.64
CA VAL A 9 -7.46 18.94 -8.76
C VAL A 9 -6.33 17.94 -9.02
N ALA A 10 -5.99 17.67 -10.28
CA ALA A 10 -4.88 16.79 -10.63
C ALA A 10 -3.54 17.35 -10.10
N ALA A 11 -3.29 18.65 -10.27
CA ALA A 11 -2.08 19.31 -9.78
C ALA A 11 -1.99 19.25 -8.24
N LEU A 12 -3.10 19.50 -7.54
CA LEU A 12 -3.16 19.38 -6.08
C LEU A 12 -2.91 17.95 -5.60
N MET A 13 -3.44 16.93 -6.31
CA MET A 13 -3.16 15.53 -5.98
C MET A 13 -1.68 15.19 -6.15
N VAL A 14 -1.04 15.66 -7.23
CA VAL A 14 0.40 15.44 -7.44
C VAL A 14 1.23 16.10 -6.33
N MET A 15 0.92 17.34 -5.96
CA MET A 15 1.61 18.04 -4.87
C MET A 15 1.37 17.41 -3.49
N GLY A 16 0.18 16.85 -3.25
CA GLY A 16 -0.13 16.17 -1.99
C GLY A 16 0.64 14.87 -1.77
N LEU A 17 1.15 14.25 -2.83
CA LEU A 17 1.90 12.98 -2.75
C LEU A 17 3.40 13.18 -2.51
N THR A 18 3.92 14.41 -2.53
CA THR A 18 5.37 14.70 -2.45
C THR A 18 5.82 15.11 -1.04
N SER A 19 5.34 14.43 0.01
CA SER A 19 5.89 14.62 1.35
C SER A 19 7.11 13.71 1.58
N HIS A 20 8.31 14.28 1.60
CA HIS A 20 9.53 13.57 1.96
C HIS A 20 9.81 13.74 3.45
N ALA A 21 9.78 12.64 4.21
CA ALA A 21 10.02 12.65 5.65
C ALA A 21 11.51 12.74 6.04
N GLN A 22 12.41 12.54 5.08
CA GLN A 22 13.87 12.57 5.27
C GLN A 22 14.45 13.82 4.62
N ASP A 23 15.17 14.64 5.40
CA ASP A 23 15.78 15.90 4.98
C ASP A 23 17.09 16.17 5.75
N SER A 24 17.71 17.34 5.57
CA SER A 24 18.96 17.69 6.28
C SER A 24 18.79 17.81 7.80
N ASN A 25 17.58 18.11 8.28
CA ASN A 25 17.26 18.23 9.71
C ASN A 25 16.82 16.88 10.30
N ASN A 26 16.28 15.97 9.48
CA ASN A 26 15.85 14.61 9.80
C ASN A 26 16.57 13.61 8.88
N PRO A 27 17.88 13.38 9.08
CA PRO A 27 18.69 12.69 8.10
C PRO A 27 18.49 11.18 8.10
N TRP A 28 17.89 10.57 9.11
CA TRP A 28 17.77 9.12 9.19
C TRP A 28 16.35 8.67 8.89
N ALA A 29 16.22 7.65 8.02
CA ALA A 29 14.95 6.96 7.79
C ALA A 29 15.13 5.47 8.08
N VAL A 30 14.18 4.92 8.83
CA VAL A 30 14.12 3.50 9.18
C VAL A 30 12.79 2.94 8.72
N SER A 31 12.84 1.86 7.93
CA SER A 31 11.66 1.19 7.38
C SER A 31 11.64 -0.26 7.80
N ILE A 32 10.50 -0.72 8.32
CA ILE A 32 10.25 -2.10 8.72
C ILE A 32 9.08 -2.62 7.89
N GLY A 33 9.25 -3.78 7.25
CA GLY A 33 8.23 -4.42 6.42
C GLY A 33 8.00 -5.88 6.79
N VAL A 34 6.75 -6.33 6.64
CA VAL A 34 6.34 -7.73 6.81
C VAL A 34 5.69 -8.22 5.52
N ASN A 35 5.93 -9.47 5.14
CA ASN A 35 5.27 -10.08 3.99
C ASN A 35 3.99 -10.81 4.43
N ALA A 36 2.91 -10.58 3.69
CA ALA A 36 1.62 -11.21 3.88
C ALA A 36 1.02 -11.57 2.52
N VAL A 37 0.48 -12.78 2.39
CA VAL A 37 -0.14 -13.28 1.15
C VAL A 37 -1.58 -13.70 1.43
N ASP A 38 -2.53 -13.15 0.66
CA ASP A 38 -3.93 -13.58 0.68
C ASP A 38 -4.10 -14.86 -0.15
N THR A 39 -4.58 -15.90 0.51
CA THR A 39 -4.78 -17.23 -0.08
C THR A 39 -6.18 -17.41 -0.68
N ARG A 40 -7.18 -16.63 -0.23
CA ARG A 40 -8.57 -16.71 -0.69
C ARG A 40 -8.71 -16.29 -2.14
N THR A 41 -7.97 -15.24 -2.52
CA THR A 41 -7.93 -14.72 -3.87
C THR A 41 -7.55 -15.81 -4.89
N SER A 42 -6.82 -16.87 -4.54
CA SER A 42 -6.51 -17.96 -5.47
C SER A 42 -7.40 -19.19 -5.27
N ALA A 43 -7.92 -19.43 -4.07
CA ALA A 43 -8.66 -20.63 -3.67
C ALA A 43 -10.16 -20.65 -4.05
N SER A 44 -10.71 -19.57 -4.62
CA SER A 44 -12.13 -19.53 -5.00
C SER A 44 -12.46 -20.50 -6.15
N ASN A 45 -13.45 -21.38 -5.91
CA ASN A 45 -13.92 -22.48 -6.77
C ASN A 45 -14.65 -22.05 -8.07
N GLY A 46 -14.25 -20.94 -8.70
CA GLY A 46 -14.78 -20.48 -9.99
C GLY A 46 -16.23 -20.01 -10.01
N LYS A 47 -16.97 -20.13 -8.89
CA LYS A 47 -18.38 -19.74 -8.75
C LYS A 47 -18.58 -18.27 -8.34
N LEU A 48 -17.52 -17.60 -7.87
CA LEU A 48 -17.55 -16.20 -7.42
C LEU A 48 -17.02 -15.29 -8.53
N GLY A 49 -17.64 -14.11 -8.67
CA GLY A 49 -17.16 -13.09 -9.62
C GLY A 49 -15.79 -12.53 -9.23
N PHE A 50 -15.12 -11.83 -10.16
CA PHE A 50 -13.78 -11.25 -9.92
C PHE A 50 -13.75 -10.37 -8.66
N PHE A 51 -14.72 -9.47 -8.50
CA PHE A 51 -14.79 -8.56 -7.35
C PHE A 51 -15.05 -9.30 -6.04
N GLU A 52 -15.94 -10.28 -6.04
CA GLU A 52 -16.20 -11.08 -4.83
C GLU A 52 -14.98 -11.91 -4.44
N LYS A 53 -14.23 -12.43 -5.41
CA LYS A 53 -13.02 -13.21 -5.16
C LYS A 53 -11.90 -12.39 -4.50
N HIS A 54 -11.71 -11.14 -4.91
CA HIS A 54 -10.57 -10.31 -4.47
C HIS A 54 -10.91 -9.28 -3.38
N PHE A 55 -12.17 -8.85 -3.28
CA PHE A 55 -12.54 -7.69 -2.44
C PHE A 55 -13.69 -7.96 -1.45
N SER A 56 -14.24 -9.18 -1.38
CA SER A 56 -15.33 -9.48 -0.44
C SER A 56 -14.87 -9.54 1.03
N GLN A 57 -13.62 -9.93 1.28
CA GLN A 57 -13.11 -10.18 2.64
C GLN A 57 -11.67 -9.71 2.86
N PRO A 58 -11.31 -8.45 2.52
CA PRO A 58 -9.94 -7.97 2.65
C PRO A 58 -9.45 -7.96 4.10
N PHE A 59 -10.35 -7.78 5.08
CA PHE A 59 -10.03 -7.64 6.51
C PHE A 59 -10.17 -8.94 7.32
N ALA A 60 -10.52 -10.07 6.70
CA ALA A 60 -10.56 -11.36 7.38
C ALA A 60 -9.14 -11.93 7.54
N VAL A 61 -8.31 -11.22 8.31
CA VAL A 61 -6.86 -11.45 8.43
C VAL A 61 -6.55 -12.87 8.92
N LYS A 62 -7.26 -13.34 9.94
CA LYS A 62 -7.03 -14.67 10.53
C LYS A 62 -7.38 -15.81 9.58
N ASP A 63 -8.34 -15.58 8.68
CA ASP A 63 -8.93 -16.64 7.86
C ASP A 63 -8.29 -16.72 6.47
N ASN A 64 -7.89 -15.59 5.91
CA ASN A 64 -7.48 -15.49 4.50
C ASN A 64 -5.98 -15.21 4.31
N TRP A 65 -5.32 -14.59 5.29
CA TRP A 65 -3.94 -14.11 5.14
C TRP A 65 -2.94 -15.04 5.82
N ASN A 66 -1.91 -15.42 5.07
CA ASN A 66 -0.70 -16.01 5.63
C ASN A 66 0.32 -14.90 5.86
N ILE A 67 0.51 -14.51 7.13
CA ILE A 67 1.45 -13.48 7.55
C ILE A 67 2.65 -14.18 8.18
N LEU A 68 3.86 -13.90 7.66
CA LEU A 68 5.07 -14.41 8.29
C LEU A 68 5.25 -13.73 9.67
N PRO A 69 5.45 -14.49 10.76
CA PRO A 69 5.61 -13.93 12.11
C PRO A 69 7.02 -13.34 12.32
N SER A 70 7.59 -12.71 11.30
CA SER A 70 8.94 -12.17 11.30
C SER A 70 9.05 -10.93 10.43
N VAL A 71 9.87 -9.97 10.86
CA VAL A 71 10.26 -8.83 10.02
C VAL A 71 10.91 -9.36 8.76
N SER A 72 10.31 -9.08 7.61
CA SER A 72 10.79 -9.53 6.31
C SER A 72 11.77 -8.53 5.69
N TYR A 73 11.67 -7.25 6.07
CA TYR A 73 12.51 -6.19 5.54
C TYR A 73 12.85 -5.19 6.64
N LEU A 74 14.13 -4.84 6.73
CA LEU A 74 14.64 -3.73 7.52
C LEU A 74 15.53 -2.90 6.61
N SER A 75 15.26 -1.60 6.52
CA SER A 75 16.08 -0.66 5.78
C SER A 75 16.39 0.56 6.62
N VAL A 76 17.63 1.02 6.50
CA VAL A 76 18.12 2.25 7.11
C VAL A 76 18.79 3.05 6.01
N SER A 77 18.34 4.28 5.79
CA SER A 77 18.97 5.22 4.86
C SER A 77 19.34 6.50 5.58
N ARG A 78 20.33 7.22 5.03
CA ARG A 78 20.76 8.53 5.50
C ARG A 78 20.66 9.56 4.37
N TYR A 79 20.15 10.74 4.70
CA TYR A 79 20.15 11.92 3.84
C TYR A 79 21.59 12.36 3.56
N VAL A 80 21.89 12.64 2.29
CA VAL A 80 23.18 13.13 1.79
C VAL A 80 22.99 14.52 1.22
#